data_AF-A0A7V8WWJ2-F1
#
_entry.id   AF-A0A7V8WWJ2-F1
#
_cell.length_a   1.000
_cell.length_b   1.000
_cell.length_c   1.000
_cell.angle_alpha   90.00
_cell.angle_beta   90.00
_cell.angle_gamma   90.00
#
_symmetry.space_group_name_H-M   'P 1'
#
loop_
_entity.id
_entity.type
_entity.pdbx_description
1 polymer ?
#
loop_
_entity_poly.entity_id
_entity_poly.type
_entity_poly.pdbx_seq_one_letter_code
_entity_poly.pdbx_strand_id
1 'polypeptide(L)'
;MPEQEKSVPAVLSELKDLTISYAKQETVDPIKGLGRFVGFGVGGSLILGLGLCLLALGALRALQTETDDTFAGNLSFVPYLVASVVLAVLATVAILQVKKDSTEADHR
;
A
#
# COMPACT_ATOMS: atom_id res chain seq x y z
N MET A 1 -60.74 2.64 6.83
CA MET A 1 -59.70 2.57 7.89
C MET A 1 -59.27 4.01 8.12
N PRO A 2 -59.39 4.60 9.31
CA PRO A 2 -59.06 6.00 9.52
C PRO A 2 -57.54 6.19 9.38
N GLU A 3 -57.13 7.05 8.44
CA GLU A 3 -55.76 7.55 8.33
C GLU A 3 -55.41 8.29 9.64
N GLN A 4 -54.63 7.64 10.51
CA GLN A 4 -54.03 8.33 11.67
C GLN A 4 -53.07 9.38 11.12
N GLU A 5 -53.43 10.67 11.22
CA GLU A 5 -52.50 11.78 10.98
C GLU A 5 -51.28 11.58 11.88
N LYS A 6 -50.14 11.20 11.28
CA LYS A 6 -48.87 11.10 11.99
C LYS A 6 -48.58 12.46 12.62
N SER A 7 -48.41 12.48 13.94
CA SER A 7 -48.09 13.72 14.65
C SER A 7 -46.80 14.33 14.08
N VAL A 8 -46.76 15.65 13.90
CA VAL A 8 -45.59 16.39 13.41
C VAL A 8 -44.26 15.96 14.09
N PRO A 9 -44.21 15.71 15.41
CA PRO A 9 -42.99 15.19 16.04
C PRO A 9 -42.58 13.79 15.55
N ALA A 10 -43.53 12.90 15.26
CA ALA A 10 -43.24 11.56 14.75
C ALA A 10 -42.69 11.60 13.31
N VAL A 11 -43.21 12.52 12.48
CA VAL A 11 -42.68 12.73 11.12
C VAL A 11 -41.25 13.25 11.18
N LEU A 12 -40.94 14.19 12.10
CA LEU A 12 -39.59 14.70 12.28
C LEU A 12 -38.60 13.62 12.77
N SER A 13 -39.02 12.71 13.65
CA SER A 13 -38.16 11.59 14.05
C SER A 13 -37.91 10.61 12.90
N GLU A 14 -38.92 10.30 12.10
CA GLU A 14 -38.78 9.41 10.94
C GLU A 14 -37.82 10.00 9.88
N LEU A 15 -37.93 11.30 9.59
CA LEU A 15 -37.03 11.98 8.65
C LEU A 15 -35.58 12.01 9.14
N LYS A 16 -35.38 12.24 10.45
CA LYS A 16 -34.07 12.19 11.07
C LYS A 16 -33.47 10.79 10.97
N ASP A 17 -34.24 9.76 11.29
CA ASP A 17 -33.78 8.36 11.21
C ASP A 17 -33.45 7.96 9.77
N LEU A 18 -34.26 8.38 8.80
CA LEU A 18 -33.96 8.17 7.38
C LEU A 18 -32.65 8.81 6.96
N THR A 19 -32.42 10.07 7.38
CA THR A 19 -31.20 10.82 7.06
C THR A 19 -29.96 10.17 7.65
N ILE A 20 -30.04 9.75 8.92
CA ILE A 20 -28.95 9.04 9.60
C ILE A 20 -28.70 7.69 8.93
N SER A 21 -29.74 6.95 8.60
CA SER A 21 -29.64 5.66 7.92
C SER A 21 -28.98 5.79 6.55
N TYR A 22 -29.35 6.82 5.78
CA TYR A 22 -28.79 7.08 4.46
C TYR A 22 -27.31 7.48 4.55
N ALA A 23 -26.97 8.41 5.46
CA ALA A 23 -25.59 8.78 5.71
C ALA A 23 -24.73 7.57 6.11
N LYS A 24 -25.28 6.64 6.88
CA LYS A 24 -24.61 5.39 7.27
C LYS A 24 -24.49 4.41 6.10
N GLN A 25 -25.49 4.34 5.23
CA GLN A 25 -25.48 3.47 4.06
C GLN A 25 -24.45 3.94 3.02
N GLU A 26 -24.43 5.24 2.75
CA GLU A 26 -23.49 5.87 1.82
C GLU A 26 -22.03 5.82 2.32
N THR A 27 -21.79 5.73 3.63
CA THR A 27 -20.43 5.70 4.21
C THR A 27 -19.88 4.30 4.50
N VAL A 28 -20.73 3.31 4.75
CA VAL A 28 -20.26 1.94 5.07
C VAL A 28 -19.63 1.26 3.84
N ASP A 29 -20.21 1.43 2.66
CA ASP A 29 -19.69 0.87 1.42
C ASP A 29 -18.29 1.40 1.06
N PRO A 30 -18.02 2.72 1.08
CA PRO A 30 -16.67 3.24 0.83
C PRO A 30 -15.67 2.82 1.91
N ILE A 31 -16.04 2.76 3.19
CA ILE A 31 -15.14 2.31 4.26
C ILE A 31 -14.73 0.84 4.06
N LYS A 32 -15.67 -0.03 3.65
CA LYS A 32 -15.40 -1.44 3.36
C LYS A 32 -14.46 -1.59 2.16
N GLY A 33 -14.62 -0.75 1.14
CA GLY A 33 -13.72 -0.67 -0.01
C GLY A 33 -12.29 -0.25 0.38
N LEU A 34 -12.17 0.81 1.17
CA LEU A 34 -10.90 1.30 1.71
C LEU A 34 -10.18 0.26 2.55
N GLY A 35 -10.89 -0.42 3.46
CA GLY A 35 -10.30 -1.46 4.30
C GLY A 35 -9.68 -2.59 3.48
N ARG A 36 -10.34 -3.01 2.39
CA ARG A 36 -9.80 -4.04 1.49
C ARG A 36 -8.62 -3.55 0.67
N PHE A 37 -8.68 -2.32 0.15
CA PHE A 37 -7.57 -1.71 -0.58
C PHE A 37 -6.31 -1.59 0.30
N VAL A 38 -6.46 -1.05 1.51
CA VAL A 38 -5.35 -0.92 2.48
C VAL A 38 -4.83 -2.29 2.88
N GLY A 39 -5.72 -3.26 3.14
CA GLY A 39 -5.33 -4.63 3.47
C GLY A 39 -4.47 -5.28 2.38
N PHE A 40 -4.88 -5.18 1.11
CA PHE A 40 -4.08 -5.68 -0.01
C PHE A 40 -2.80 -4.86 -0.25
N GLY A 41 -2.84 -3.54 -0.05
CA GLY A 41 -1.67 -2.69 -0.16
C GLY A 41 -0.59 -3.03 0.88
N VAL A 42 -0.98 -3.19 2.14
CA VAL A 42 -0.08 -3.58 3.24
C VAL A 42 0.42 -5.01 3.05
N GLY A 43 -0.46 -5.96 2.74
CA GLY A 43 -0.07 -7.34 2.49
C GLY A 43 0.91 -7.47 1.32
N GLY A 44 0.60 -6.81 0.20
CA GLY A 44 1.44 -6.81 -0.99
C GLY A 44 2.80 -6.15 -0.77
N SER A 45 2.84 -5.01 -0.06
CA SER A 45 4.10 -4.32 0.24
C SER A 45 5.01 -5.12 1.17
N LEU A 46 4.45 -5.85 2.15
CA LEU A 46 5.22 -6.75 2.99
C LEU A 46 5.83 -7.92 2.20
N ILE A 47 5.03 -8.57 1.35
CA ILE A 47 5.49 -9.69 0.52
C ILE A 47 6.57 -9.22 -0.47
N LEU A 48 6.34 -8.09 -1.14
CA LEU A 48 7.31 -7.51 -2.08
C LEU A 48 8.59 -7.09 -1.38
N GLY A 49 8.50 -6.40 -0.24
CA GLY A 49 9.67 -6.00 0.54
C GLY A 49 10.49 -7.20 1.00
N LEU A 50 9.83 -8.24 1.51
CA LEU A 50 10.50 -9.47 1.93
C LEU A 50 11.16 -10.19 0.75
N GLY A 51 10.45 -10.32 -0.38
CA GLY A 51 11.00 -10.92 -1.60
C GLY A 51 12.22 -10.17 -2.12
N LEU A 52 12.19 -8.84 -2.09
CA LEU A 52 13.32 -7.99 -2.49
C LEU A 52 14.53 -8.19 -1.58
N CYS A 53 14.32 -8.27 -0.26
CA CYS A 53 15.38 -8.57 0.71
C CYS A 53 16.02 -9.94 0.44
N LEU A 54 15.20 -10.97 0.24
CA LEU A 54 15.69 -12.32 -0.05
C LEU A 54 16.46 -12.38 -1.38
N LEU A 55 15.97 -11.68 -2.41
CA LEU A 55 16.64 -11.61 -3.71
C LEU A 55 17.98 -10.86 -3.60
N ALA A 56 18.03 -9.77 -2.86
CA ALA A 56 19.27 -9.03 -2.60
C ALA A 56 20.30 -9.88 -1.84
N LEU A 57 19.86 -10.63 -0.81
CA LEU A 57 20.73 -11.56 -0.08
C LEU A 57 21.21 -12.71 -0.97
N GLY A 58 20.33 -13.25 -1.81
CA GLY A 58 20.68 -14.30 -2.77
C GLY A 58 21.67 -13.83 -3.82
N ALA A 59 21.47 -12.64 -4.38
CA ALA A 59 22.38 -12.01 -5.34
C ALA A 59 23.74 -11.69 -4.70
N LEU A 60 23.74 -11.13 -3.49
CA LEU A 60 24.96 -10.88 -2.73
C LEU A 60 25.73 -12.19 -2.49
N ARG A 61 25.02 -13.25 -2.12
CA ARG A 61 25.62 -14.56 -1.89
C ARG A 61 26.20 -15.15 -3.18
N ALA A 62 25.48 -15.08 -4.29
CA ALA A 62 25.98 -15.54 -5.59
C ALA A 62 27.24 -14.76 -6.00
N LEU A 63 27.24 -13.44 -5.81
CA LEU A 63 28.38 -12.59 -6.12
C LEU A 63 29.59 -12.90 -5.23
N GLN A 64 29.37 -13.20 -3.94
CA GLN A 64 30.44 -13.63 -3.05
C GLN A 64 31.00 -15.01 -3.45
N THR A 65 30.14 -16.00 -3.70
CA THR A 65 30.57 -17.36 -4.09
C THR A 65 31.42 -17.36 -5.36
N GLU A 66 31.03 -16.60 -6.38
CA GLU A 66 31.75 -16.57 -7.67
C GLU A 66 33.01 -15.71 -7.62
N THR A 67 33.09 -14.76 -6.68
CA THR A 67 34.18 -13.76 -6.65
C THR A 67 35.11 -13.90 -5.45
N ASP A 68 34.96 -14.97 -4.67
CA ASP A 68 35.74 -15.27 -3.46
C ASP A 68 37.26 -15.26 -3.73
N ASP A 69 37.71 -15.72 -4.90
CA ASP A 69 39.14 -15.70 -5.29
C ASP A 69 39.61 -14.34 -5.85
N THR A 70 38.70 -13.55 -6.45
CA THR A 70 39.07 -12.31 -7.16
C THR A 70 39.01 -11.06 -6.27
N PHE A 71 38.14 -11.04 -5.26
CA PHE A 71 38.00 -9.92 -4.30
C PHE A 71 38.42 -10.28 -2.87
N ALA A 72 39.29 -11.29 -2.70
CA ALA A 72 39.86 -11.65 -1.41
C ALA A 72 40.70 -10.50 -0.78
N GLY A 73 40.69 -10.42 0.55
CA GLY A 73 41.48 -9.43 1.31
C GLY A 73 40.84 -8.04 1.34
N ASN A 74 41.59 -7.01 0.92
CA ASN A 74 41.18 -5.60 1.03
C ASN A 74 40.00 -5.20 0.13
N LEU A 75 39.59 -6.05 -0.83
CA LEU A 75 38.46 -5.79 -1.74
C LEU A 75 37.16 -6.51 -1.33
N SER A 76 37.15 -7.21 -0.19
CA SER A 76 35.99 -7.94 0.33
C SER A 76 34.74 -7.06 0.56
N PHE A 77 34.89 -5.73 0.62
CA PHE A 77 33.77 -4.80 0.75
C PHE A 77 32.99 -4.57 -0.56
N VAL A 78 33.59 -4.87 -1.73
CA VAL A 78 33.03 -4.57 -3.05
C VAL A 78 31.68 -5.25 -3.29
N PRO A 79 31.48 -6.56 -2.98
CA PRO A 79 30.19 -7.21 -3.15
C PRO A 79 29.06 -6.55 -2.36
N TYR A 80 29.37 -6.10 -1.13
CA TYR A 80 28.41 -5.41 -0.27
C TYR A 80 28.06 -4.01 -0.81
N LEU A 81 29.04 -3.30 -1.38
CA LEU A 81 28.82 -1.99 -2.00
C LEU A 81 27.98 -2.11 -3.28
N VAL A 82 28.19 -3.14 -4.09
CA VAL A 82 27.34 -3.41 -5.26
C VAL A 82 25.90 -3.72 -4.83
N ALA A 83 25.71 -4.60 -3.84
CA ALA A 83 24.37 -4.93 -3.34
C ALA A 83 23.65 -3.70 -2.75
N SER A 84 24.37 -2.82 -2.04
CA SER A 84 23.78 -1.60 -1.49
C SER A 84 23.37 -0.60 -2.58
N VAL A 85 24.19 -0.44 -3.64
CA VAL A 85 23.84 0.40 -4.80
C VAL A 85 22.62 -0.15 -5.52
N VAL A 86 22.55 -1.47 -5.75
CA VAL A 86 21.38 -2.09 -6.40
C VAL A 86 20.11 -1.85 -5.58
N LEU A 87 20.16 -2.05 -4.27
CA LEU A 87 19.03 -1.75 -3.38
C LEU A 87 18.64 -0.28 -3.40
N ALA A 88 19.61 0.64 -3.40
CA ALA A 88 19.37 2.08 -3.47
C ALA A 88 18.71 2.49 -4.79
N VAL A 89 19.13 1.92 -5.92
CA VAL A 89 18.50 2.15 -7.23
C VAL A 89 17.07 1.64 -7.23
N LEU A 90 16.82 0.42 -6.75
CA LEU A 90 15.47 -0.15 -6.68
C LEU A 90 14.56 0.67 -5.79
N ALA A 91 15.05 1.13 -4.63
CA ALA A 91 14.31 2.02 -3.74
C ALA A 91 13.99 3.36 -4.43
N THR A 92 14.95 3.95 -5.13
CA THR A 92 14.76 5.20 -5.87
C THR A 92 13.70 5.05 -6.96
N VAL A 93 13.78 3.98 -7.75
CA VAL A 93 12.78 3.67 -8.80
C VAL A 93 11.40 3.49 -8.18
N ALA A 94 11.29 2.75 -7.08
CA ALA A 94 10.02 2.57 -6.38
C ALA A 94 9.42 3.92 -5.93
N ILE A 95 10.24 4.81 -5.37
CA ILE A 95 9.81 6.16 -4.98
C ILE A 95 9.36 6.99 -6.19
N LEU A 96 10.08 6.90 -7.31
CA LEU A 96 9.75 7.63 -8.53
C LEU A 96 8.43 7.16 -9.17
N GLN A 97 8.16 5.84 -9.13
CA GLN A 97 6.91 5.29 -9.64
C GLN A 97 5.70 5.80 -8.84
N VAL A 98 5.81 5.84 -7.50
CA VAL A 98 4.75 6.40 -6.64
C VAL A 98 4.49 7.88 -6.96
N LYS A 99 5.54 8.67 -7.25
CA LYS A 99 5.39 10.08 -7.64
C LYS A 99 4.74 10.26 -9.01
N LYS A 100 5.06 9.40 -9.98
CA LYS A 100 4.47 9.44 -11.32
C LYS A 100 2.95 9.23 -11.25
N ASP A 101 2.51 8.23 -10.47
CA ASP A 101 1.09 7.94 -10.31
C ASP A 101 0.31 9.08 -9.64
N SER A 102 0.97 9.81 -8.73
CA SER A 102 0.39 10.99 -8.08
C SER A 102 0.25 12.20 -9.02
N THR A 103 1.15 12.31 -10.01
CA THR A 103 1.17 13.43 -10.96
C THR A 103 0.16 13.23 -12.11
N GLU A 104 -0.06 11.98 -12.53
CA GLU A 104 -1.02 11.65 -13.60
C GLU A 104 -2.48 11.72 -13.11
N ALA A 105 -2.71 11.62 -11.80
CA ALA A 105 -4.03 11.77 -11.17
C ALA A 105 -4.49 13.24 -11.02
N ASP A 106 -3.56 14.20 -10.97
CA ASP A 106 -3.87 15.65 -10.85
C ASP A 106 -4.26 16.30 -12.20
N HIS A 107 -3.90 15.66 -13.31
CA HIS A 107 -4.15 16.14 -14.67
C HIS A 107 -5.36 15.47 -15.38
N ARG A 108 -6.14 14.63 -14.69
CA ARG A 108 -7.38 14.02 -15.20
C ARG A 108 -8.61 14.56 -14.50
#